data_AF-A0A7X5VR54-F1
#
_entry.id   AF-A0A7X5VR54-F1
#
_cell.length_a   1.000
_cell.length_b   1.000
_cell.length_c   1.000
_cell.angle_alpha   90.00
_cell.angle_beta   90.00
_cell.angle_gamma   90.00
#
_symmetry.space_group_name_H-M   'P 1'
#
loop_
_entity.id
_entity.type
_entity.pdbx_description
1 polymer ?
#
loop_
_entity_poly.entity_id
_entity_poly.type
_entity_poly.pdbx_seq_one_letter_code
_entity_poly.pdbx_strand_id
1 'polypeptide(L)'
;APMPPFEPETPAPGQDVEEAEPRALELDGSAFQIEWAPDGERLAVSVAPRPLIDDLYMKQKVRVVDAEDGSTLARLNNDGKLGRFAWSPDGKRIAMISAADPNDPKDGRLLVGSST
;
A
#
# COMPACT_ATOMS: atom_id res chain seq x y z
N ALA A 1 32.84 20.02 -9.27
CA ALA A 1 33.27 19.56 -7.94
C ALA A 1 32.53 18.28 -7.62
N PRO A 2 33.14 17.28 -6.95
CA PRO A 2 32.40 16.11 -6.50
C PRO A 2 31.36 16.50 -5.45
N MET A 3 30.22 15.83 -5.44
CA MET A 3 29.22 15.94 -4.37
C MET A 3 29.85 15.50 -3.05
N PRO A 4 29.60 16.21 -1.94
CA PRO A 4 30.03 15.74 -0.63
C PRO A 4 29.38 14.38 -0.31
N PRO A 5 30.04 13.53 0.49
CA PRO A 5 29.44 12.28 0.96
C PRO A 5 28.16 12.57 1.72
N PHE A 6 27.15 11.70 1.57
CA PHE A 6 25.95 11.74 2.39
C PHE A 6 26.32 11.34 3.82
N GLU A 7 26.24 12.30 4.74
CA GLU A 7 26.33 12.05 6.18
C GLU A 7 24.89 11.98 6.71
N PRO A 8 24.38 10.79 7.08
CA PRO A 8 23.08 10.72 7.71
C PRO A 8 23.12 11.53 9.01
N GLU A 9 22.20 12.50 9.16
CA GLU A 9 22.07 13.24 10.41
C GLU A 9 21.73 12.23 11.51
N THR A 10 22.71 11.99 12.40
CA THR A 10 22.46 11.25 13.62
C THR A 10 21.56 12.16 14.47
N PRO A 11 20.40 11.68 14.98
CA PRO A 11 19.57 12.52 15.84
C PRO A 11 20.41 13.09 16.97
N ALA A 12 20.19 14.37 17.29
CA ALA A 12 20.98 15.06 18.30
C ALA A 12 20.95 14.28 19.62
N PRO A 13 22.10 14.09 20.30
CA PRO A 13 22.14 13.41 21.59
C PRO A 13 21.20 14.12 22.58
N GLY A 14 20.20 13.41 23.10
CA GLY A 14 19.23 13.93 24.08
C GLY A 14 17.80 14.11 23.57
N GLN A 15 17.47 13.68 22.34
CA GLN A 15 16.08 13.34 22.01
C GLN A 15 15.87 11.89 22.45
N ASP A 16 15.18 11.69 23.58
CA ASP A 16 14.66 10.39 23.97
C ASP A 16 13.65 9.97 22.91
N VAL A 17 14.11 9.26 21.88
CA VAL A 17 13.23 8.52 20.98
C VAL A 17 12.63 7.41 21.81
N GLU A 18 11.34 7.52 22.12
CA GLU A 18 10.59 6.40 22.70
C GLU A 18 10.75 5.20 21.78
N GLU A 19 11.37 4.14 22.30
CA GLU A 19 11.55 2.89 21.59
C GLU A 19 10.18 2.21 21.49
N ALA A 20 9.52 2.40 20.34
CA ALA A 20 8.22 1.80 20.06
C ALA A 20 8.40 0.39 19.48
N GLU A 21 7.77 -0.61 20.09
CA GLU A 21 7.77 -1.97 19.54
C GLU A 21 6.78 -2.09 18.36
N PRO A 22 7.21 -2.65 17.21
CA PRO A 22 6.31 -2.89 16.10
C PRO A 22 5.29 -3.97 16.47
N ARG A 23 4.02 -3.76 16.12
CA ARG A 23 2.97 -4.77 16.22
C ARG A 23 2.47 -5.19 14.84
N ALA A 24 2.07 -6.44 14.72
CA ALA A 24 1.42 -6.93 13.51
C ALA A 24 -0.02 -6.42 13.44
N LEU A 25 -0.44 -5.96 12.26
CA LEU A 25 -1.86 -5.82 11.92
C LEU A 25 -2.31 -7.13 11.28
N GLU A 26 -3.34 -7.75 11.83
CA GLU A 26 -3.84 -9.04 11.36
C GLU A 26 -4.65 -8.83 10.07
N LEU A 27 -4.05 -9.20 8.93
CA LEU A 27 -4.66 -9.08 7.60
C LEU A 27 -4.79 -10.45 6.94
N ASP A 28 -6.00 -10.78 6.47
CA ASP A 28 -6.22 -12.04 5.73
C ASP A 28 -5.45 -12.06 4.40
N GLY A 29 -4.40 -12.88 4.32
CA GLY A 29 -3.62 -13.09 3.10
C GLY A 29 -2.18 -12.62 3.23
N SER A 30 -1.62 -12.09 2.14
CA SER A 30 -0.21 -11.64 2.09
C SER A 30 -0.13 -10.23 1.52
N ALA A 31 0.41 -9.30 2.30
CA ALA A 31 0.60 -7.90 1.93
C ALA A 31 1.89 -7.71 1.09
N PHE A 32 1.87 -6.79 0.11
CA PHE A 32 3.01 -6.56 -0.79
C PHE A 32 3.37 -5.09 -1.02
N GLN A 33 2.39 -4.19 -1.11
CA GLN A 33 2.61 -2.74 -1.22
C GLN A 33 1.72 -2.02 -0.19
N ILE A 34 2.17 -0.87 0.29
CA ILE A 34 1.46 -0.10 1.32
C ILE A 34 1.56 1.42 1.09
N GLU A 35 0.40 2.06 1.18
CA GLU A 35 0.04 3.48 1.09
C GLU A 35 -0.55 4.09 2.38
N TRP A 36 0.13 5.01 3.09
CA TRP A 36 -0.59 5.85 4.07
C TRP A 36 -1.61 6.76 3.37
N ALA A 37 -2.81 6.82 3.92
CA ALA A 37 -3.77 7.85 3.55
C ALA A 37 -3.30 9.22 4.08
N PRO A 38 -3.68 10.33 3.44
CA PRO A 38 -3.31 11.67 3.90
C PRO A 38 -3.81 12.04 5.30
N ASP A 39 -4.82 11.34 5.82
CA ASP A 39 -5.33 11.53 7.19
C ASP A 39 -4.46 10.87 8.27
N GLY A 40 -3.58 9.94 7.90
CA GLY A 40 -2.75 9.20 8.86
C GLY A 40 -3.51 8.15 9.67
N GLU A 41 -4.79 7.91 9.40
CA GLU A 41 -5.64 6.94 10.11
C GLU A 41 -5.86 5.68 9.29
N ARG A 42 -5.63 5.74 7.97
CA ARG A 42 -5.90 4.63 7.04
C ARG A 42 -4.68 4.23 6.25
N LEU A 43 -4.65 2.95 5.87
CA LEU A 43 -3.64 2.34 5.02
C LEU A 43 -4.32 1.71 3.79
N ALA A 44 -3.78 1.94 2.59
CA ALA A 44 -4.07 1.15 1.41
C ALA A 44 -3.02 0.07 1.25
N VAL A 45 -3.42 -1.19 1.25
CA VAL A 45 -2.52 -2.34 1.18
C VAL A 45 -2.91 -3.21 0.00
N SER A 46 -1.93 -3.58 -0.85
CA SER A 46 -2.17 -4.65 -1.82
C SER A 46 -2.00 -6.01 -1.15
N VAL A 47 -3.04 -6.83 -1.24
CA VAL A 47 -3.10 -8.15 -0.60
C VAL A 47 -3.44 -9.20 -1.63
N ALA A 48 -2.66 -10.29 -1.66
CA ALA A 48 -3.02 -11.51 -2.38
C ALA A 48 -3.48 -12.61 -1.40
N PRO A 49 -4.23 -13.63 -1.85
CA PRO A 49 -4.69 -14.71 -0.98
C PRO A 49 -3.55 -15.51 -0.34
N ARG A 50 -2.44 -15.69 -1.05
CA ARG A 50 -1.27 -16.47 -0.60
C ARG A 50 0.02 -15.82 -1.08
N PRO A 51 1.18 -16.11 -0.45
CA PRO A 51 2.47 -15.59 -0.86
C PRO A 51 3.06 -16.40 -2.03
N LEU A 52 2.25 -16.67 -3.06
CA LEU A 52 2.66 -17.39 -4.26
C LEU A 52 2.87 -16.43 -5.43
N ILE A 53 3.78 -16.79 -6.34
CA ILE A 53 4.12 -15.95 -7.49
C ILE A 53 2.90 -15.65 -8.38
N ASP A 54 2.06 -16.64 -8.67
CA ASP A 54 0.85 -16.41 -9.47
C ASP A 54 -0.17 -15.51 -8.75
N ASP A 55 -0.30 -15.66 -7.43
CA ASP A 55 -1.23 -14.85 -6.63
C ASP A 55 -0.70 -13.41 -6.51
N LEU A 56 0.61 -13.23 -6.35
CA LEU A 56 1.31 -11.95 -6.41
C LEU A 56 1.05 -11.23 -7.74
N TYR A 57 1.16 -11.93 -8.87
CA TYR A 57 0.99 -11.31 -10.18
C TYR A 57 -0.48 -11.06 -10.56
N MET A 58 -1.39 -11.98 -10.23
CA MET A 58 -2.72 -12.01 -10.85
C MET A 58 -3.87 -11.81 -9.87
N LYS A 59 -3.62 -11.86 -8.55
CA LYS A 59 -4.69 -11.88 -7.53
C LYS A 59 -4.54 -10.84 -6.44
N GLN A 60 -3.57 -9.93 -6.55
CA GLN A 60 -3.54 -8.77 -5.67
C GLN A 60 -4.80 -7.92 -5.84
N LYS A 61 -5.31 -7.44 -4.71
CA LYS A 61 -6.41 -6.48 -4.60
C LYS A 61 -6.00 -5.41 -3.62
N VAL A 62 -6.49 -4.18 -3.79
CA VAL A 62 -6.25 -3.12 -2.82
C VAL A 62 -7.32 -3.20 -1.72
N ARG A 63 -6.87 -3.20 -0.47
CA ARG A 63 -7.73 -3.06 0.70
C ARG A 63 -7.38 -1.75 1.39
N VAL A 64 -8.41 -1.00 1.80
CA VAL A 64 -8.23 0.08 2.76
C VAL A 64 -8.48 -0.50 4.13
N VAL A 65 -7.54 -0.30 5.03
CA VAL A 65 -7.61 -0.77 6.41
C VAL A 65 -7.40 0.38 7.38
N ASP A 66 -8.00 0.26 8.55
CA ASP A 66 -7.72 1.12 9.69
C ASP A 66 -6.29 0.86 10.19
N ALA A 67 -5.53 1.92 10.47
CA ALA A 67 -4.14 1.81 10.89
C ALA A 67 -3.97 1.38 12.36
N GLU A 68 -5.00 1.58 13.19
CA GLU A 68 -5.01 1.20 14.59
C GLU A 68 -5.38 -0.28 14.77
N ASP A 69 -6.41 -0.80 14.12
CA ASP A 69 -6.84 -2.19 14.38
C ASP A 69 -6.68 -3.14 13.17
N GLY A 70 -6.35 -2.61 11.99
CA GLY A 70 -6.22 -3.41 10.76
C GLY A 70 -7.56 -3.83 10.15
N SER A 71 -8.69 -3.36 10.68
CA SER A 71 -10.02 -3.67 10.16
C SER A 71 -10.16 -3.18 8.72
N THR A 72 -10.81 -3.98 7.87
CA THR A 72 -11.00 -3.59 6.46
C THR A 72 -12.15 -2.61 6.32
N LEU A 73 -11.83 -1.37 5.93
CA LEU A 73 -12.77 -0.29 5.67
C LEU A 73 -13.33 -0.34 4.25
N ALA A 74 -12.49 -0.66 3.26
CA ALA A 74 -12.91 -0.79 1.87
C ALA A 74 -12.11 -1.85 1.11
N ARG A 75 -12.72 -2.40 0.04
CA ARG A 75 -12.07 -3.34 -0.88
C ARG A 75 -12.23 -2.84 -2.30
N LEU A 76 -11.12 -2.62 -2.98
CA LEU A 76 -11.10 -2.21 -4.38
C LEU A 76 -10.66 -3.40 -5.21
N ASN A 77 -11.61 -3.90 -6.00
CA ASN A 77 -11.39 -5.02 -6.90
C ASN A 77 -10.85 -4.54 -8.24
N ASN A 78 -10.08 -5.41 -8.87
CA ASN A 78 -9.56 -5.24 -10.21
C ASN A 78 -9.45 -6.62 -10.86
N ASP A 79 -9.42 -6.68 -12.18
CA ASP A 79 -9.19 -7.94 -12.89
C ASP A 79 -7.70 -8.12 -13.18
N GLY A 80 -7.19 -9.33 -12.97
CA GLY A 80 -5.79 -9.67 -13.24
C GLY A 80 -4.77 -8.82 -12.47
N LYS A 81 -3.76 -8.34 -13.22
CA LYS A 81 -2.59 -7.67 -12.66
C LYS A 81 -2.93 -6.35 -11.97
N LEU A 82 -2.24 -6.09 -10.86
CA LEU A 82 -2.26 -4.81 -10.16
C LEU A 82 -0.88 -4.17 -10.26
N GLY A 83 -0.84 -2.92 -10.72
CA GLY A 83 0.34 -2.07 -10.74
C GLY A 83 0.39 -1.16 -9.51
N ARG A 84 0.86 0.08 -9.69
CA ARG A 84 0.86 1.08 -8.61
C ARG A 84 -0.55 1.55 -8.27
N PHE A 85 -0.73 1.99 -7.04
CA PHE A 85 -1.89 2.74 -6.59
C PHE A 85 -1.46 3.96 -5.76
N ALA A 86 -2.33 4.96 -5.65
CA ALA A 86 -2.08 6.19 -4.90
C ALA A 86 -3.38 6.77 -4.36
N TRP A 87 -3.29 7.37 -3.17
CA TRP A 87 -4.39 8.11 -2.56
C TRP A 87 -4.64 9.46 -3.27
N SER A 88 -5.89 9.89 -3.32
CA SER A 88 -6.20 11.28 -3.61
C SER A 88 -5.78 12.16 -2.43
N PRO A 89 -5.39 13.43 -2.64
CA PRO A 89 -4.95 14.32 -1.56
C PRO A 89 -5.99 14.57 -0.46
N ASP A 90 -7.27 14.46 -0.80
CA ASP A 90 -8.39 14.56 0.15
C ASP A 90 -8.71 13.24 0.86
N GLY A 91 -7.96 12.16 0.59
CA GLY A 91 -8.14 10.84 1.18
C GLY A 91 -9.41 10.11 0.75
N LYS A 92 -10.22 10.63 -0.18
CA LYS A 92 -11.53 10.05 -0.51
C LYS A 92 -11.50 8.96 -1.59
N ARG A 93 -10.40 8.89 -2.34
CA ARG A 93 -10.27 8.01 -3.50
C ARG A 93 -8.89 7.40 -3.58
N ILE A 94 -8.81 6.29 -4.30
CA ILE A 94 -7.57 5.65 -4.70
C ILE A 94 -7.58 5.50 -6.21
N ALA A 95 -6.52 5.95 -6.87
CA ALA A 95 -6.23 5.66 -8.26
C ALA A 95 -5.31 4.44 -8.33
N MET A 96 -5.52 3.54 -9.28
CA MET A 96 -4.68 2.36 -9.48
C MET A 96 -4.48 2.01 -10.95
N ILE A 97 -3.35 1.40 -11.25
CA ILE A 97 -3.07 0.80 -12.56
C ILE A 97 -3.40 -0.68 -12.51
N SER A 98 -4.17 -1.19 -13.47
CA SER A 98 -4.54 -2.60 -13.55
C SER A 98 -4.58 -3.12 -14.98
N ALA A 99 -4.68 -4.43 -15.13
CA ALA A 99 -4.98 -5.08 -16.40
C ALA A 99 -6.41 -4.74 -16.89
N ALA A 100 -6.65 -4.85 -18.19
CA ALA A 100 -8.00 -4.74 -18.74
C ALA A 100 -8.87 -5.97 -18.40
N ASP A 101 -8.27 -7.15 -18.39
CA ASP A 101 -8.88 -8.43 -18.08
C ASP A 101 -7.80 -9.44 -17.62
N PRO A 102 -8.17 -10.64 -17.13
CA PRO A 102 -7.21 -11.61 -16.62
C PRO A 102 -6.16 -12.11 -17.63
N ASN A 103 -6.38 -11.97 -18.93
CA ASN A 103 -5.47 -12.39 -19.99
C ASN A 103 -4.54 -11.27 -20.47
N ASP A 104 -4.68 -10.06 -19.92
CA ASP A 104 -3.81 -8.94 -20.29
C ASP A 104 -2.36 -9.25 -19.84
N PRO A 105 -1.38 -9.25 -20.77
CA PRO A 105 0.00 -9.51 -20.40
C PRO A 105 0.57 -8.44 -19.46
N LYS A 106 -0.01 -7.24 -19.38
CA LYS A 106 0.50 -6.15 -18.55
C LYS A 106 -0.62 -5.34 -17.88
N ASP A 107 -0.34 -4.74 -16.74
CA ASP A 107 -1.14 -3.64 -16.24
C ASP A 107 -0.99 -2.38 -17.13
N GLY A 108 -2.04 -1.57 -17.22
CA GLY A 108 -2.03 -0.36 -18.05
C GLY A 108 -3.32 0.45 -18.08
N ARG A 109 -4.34 0.04 -17.33
CA ARG A 109 -5.64 0.71 -17.21
C ARG A 109 -5.69 1.50 -15.92
N LEU A 110 -6.12 2.75 -16.02
CA LEU A 110 -6.36 3.60 -14.85
C LEU A 110 -7.77 3.32 -14.31
N LEU A 111 -7.84 2.87 -13.07
CA LEU A 111 -9.07 2.73 -12.29
C LEU A 111 -9.04 3.75 -11.14
N VAL A 112 -10.22 4.23 -10.73
CA VAL A 112 -10.38 5.08 -9.55
C VAL A 112 -11.55 4.54 -8.73
N GLY A 113 -11.32 4.30 -7.44
CA GLY A 113 -12.33 3.80 -6.50
C GLY A 113 -12.47 4.67 -5.26
N SER A 114 -13.57 4.51 -4.54
CA SER A 114 -13.79 5.10 -3.20
C SER A 114 -12.92 4.40 -2.16
N SER A 115 -12.45 5.15 -1.15
CA SER A 115 -11.69 4.62 -0.02
C SER A 115 -12.52 4.32 1.24
N THR A 116 -13.84 4.54 1.14
CA THR A 116 -14.88 4.25 2.14
C THR A 116 -16.04 3.56 1.48
#